data_AF-A0A7S3UYA2-F1
#
_entry.id   AF-A0A7S3UYA2-F1
#
_cell.length_a   1.000
_cell.length_b   1.000
_cell.length_c   1.000
_cell.angle_alpha   90.00
_cell.angle_beta   90.00
_cell.angle_gamma   90.00
#
_symmetry.space_group_name_H-M   'P 1'
#
loop_
_entity.id
_entity.type
_entity.pdbx_description
1 polymer ?
#
loop_
_entity_poly.entity_id
_entity_poly.type
_entity_poly.pdbx_seq_one_letter_code
_entity_poly.pdbx_strand_id
1 'polypeptide(L)'
;MPYEEVDVEDEDGNITTEKIMEETPTVLIIRANGKVFGGYATQPWRHDGTTFGDARCFLFSISNDIKIPFHGRQTLPPPPQVEENEDGPRLPAFGVLRSSDNSLQFGVKDLVLNANLNECSSELEYSFGVGLARGSKESKILLAGSETFQVDEIELWAILDK
;
A
#
# COMPACT_ATOMS: atom_id res chain seq x y z
N MET A 1 -15.41 21.90 9.17
CA MET A 1 -14.74 22.01 7.86
C MET A 1 -15.85 21.98 6.83
N PRO A 2 -15.90 22.90 5.84
CA PRO A 2 -16.88 22.81 4.78
C PRO A 2 -16.52 21.60 3.90
N TYR A 3 -17.51 20.77 3.59
CA TYR A 3 -17.38 19.72 2.60
C TYR A 3 -17.55 20.37 1.22
N GLU A 4 -16.58 20.17 0.32
CA GLU A 4 -16.79 20.42 -1.10
C GLU A 4 -17.33 19.10 -1.69
N GLU A 5 -18.53 19.15 -2.27
CA GLU A 5 -19.01 18.09 -3.15
C GLU A 5 -18.12 18.10 -4.40
N VAL A 6 -17.51 16.97 -4.74
CA VAL A 6 -16.73 16.85 -5.95
C VAL A 6 -17.54 16.13 -7.01
N ASP A 7 -17.75 16.80 -8.13
CA ASP A 7 -18.45 16.26 -9.29
C ASP A 7 -17.64 15.12 -9.91
N VAL A 8 -18.06 13.87 -9.70
CA VAL A 8 -17.44 12.66 -10.30
C VAL A 8 -17.88 12.41 -11.75
N GLU A 9 -18.73 13.28 -12.26
CA GLU A 9 -19.31 13.22 -13.60
C GLU A 9 -18.44 14.02 -14.62
N ASP A 10 -18.35 13.52 -15.85
CA ASP A 10 -17.82 14.28 -16.99
C ASP A 10 -18.83 15.33 -17.48
N GLU A 11 -18.45 16.09 -18.53
CA GLU A 11 -19.31 17.12 -19.13
C GLU A 11 -20.65 16.58 -19.66
N ASP A 12 -20.76 15.26 -19.84
CA ASP A 12 -21.95 14.56 -20.31
C ASP A 12 -22.75 13.89 -19.17
N GLY A 13 -22.33 14.05 -17.91
CA GLY A 13 -22.99 13.45 -16.74
C GLY A 13 -22.59 11.99 -16.48
N ASN A 14 -21.54 11.47 -17.13
CA ASN A 14 -21.08 10.10 -16.90
C ASN A 14 -20.02 10.07 -15.81
N ILE A 15 -20.16 9.14 -14.88
CA ILE A 15 -19.13 8.89 -13.88
C ILE A 15 -17.90 8.28 -14.56
N THR A 16 -16.74 8.94 -14.47
CA THR A 16 -15.50 8.44 -15.10
C THR A 16 -14.65 7.64 -14.11
N THR A 17 -14.16 6.48 -14.57
CA THR A 17 -13.33 5.57 -13.76
C THR A 17 -12.04 6.22 -13.28
N GLU A 18 -11.48 7.12 -14.09
CA GLU A 18 -10.24 7.86 -13.80
C GLU A 18 -10.42 8.79 -12.59
N LYS A 19 -11.50 9.59 -12.57
CA LYS A 19 -11.75 10.55 -11.49
C LYS A 19 -12.14 9.88 -10.17
N ILE A 20 -12.85 8.76 -10.22
CA ILE A 20 -13.14 7.98 -9.01
C ILE A 20 -11.85 7.50 -8.33
N MET A 21 -10.90 6.99 -9.10
CA MET A 21 -9.63 6.47 -8.56
C MET A 21 -8.71 7.58 -8.03
N GLU A 22 -8.93 8.82 -8.46
CA GLU A 22 -8.17 10.00 -8.06
C GLU A 22 -8.64 10.65 -6.75
N GLU A 23 -9.81 10.28 -6.20
CA GLU A 23 -10.38 10.96 -5.03
C GLU A 23 -10.94 10.04 -3.95
N THR A 24 -11.03 8.74 -4.20
CA THR A 24 -11.70 7.81 -3.28
C THR A 24 -10.74 6.79 -2.67
N PRO A 25 -11.02 6.30 -1.44
CA PRO A 25 -10.31 5.16 -0.89
C PRO A 25 -10.45 3.94 -1.80
N THR A 26 -9.41 3.11 -1.84
CA THR A 26 -9.42 1.90 -2.68
C THR A 26 -9.13 0.64 -1.87
N VAL A 27 -9.68 -0.48 -2.33
CA VAL A 27 -9.33 -1.84 -1.90
C VAL A 27 -8.63 -2.53 -3.05
N LEU A 28 -7.38 -2.89 -2.83
CA LEU A 28 -6.60 -3.72 -3.73
C LEU A 28 -6.76 -5.19 -3.31
N ILE A 29 -7.15 -6.06 -4.23
CA ILE A 29 -7.28 -7.51 -4.02
C ILE A 29 -6.31 -8.22 -4.98
N ILE A 30 -5.54 -9.15 -4.45
CA ILE A 30 -4.49 -9.87 -5.18
C ILE A 30 -4.69 -11.36 -4.94
N ARG A 31 -4.54 -12.16 -6.01
CA ARG A 31 -4.39 -13.60 -5.94
C ARG A 31 -2.98 -13.99 -6.40
N ALA A 32 -2.27 -14.76 -5.59
CA ALA A 32 -0.97 -15.32 -5.93
C ALA A 32 -0.75 -16.65 -5.18
N ASN A 33 -0.22 -17.67 -5.85
CA ASN A 33 0.04 -18.99 -5.24
C ASN A 33 -1.18 -19.61 -4.52
N GLY A 34 -2.38 -19.36 -5.04
CA GLY A 34 -3.62 -19.82 -4.41
C GLY A 34 -3.99 -19.10 -3.10
N LYS A 35 -3.32 -17.99 -2.77
CA LYS A 35 -3.65 -17.10 -1.65
C LYS A 35 -4.33 -15.83 -2.15
N VAL A 36 -5.28 -15.32 -1.38
CA VAL A 36 -6.00 -14.05 -1.63
C VAL A 36 -5.73 -13.10 -0.47
N PHE A 37 -5.19 -11.94 -0.81
CA PHE A 37 -4.76 -10.90 0.13
C PHE A 37 -4.78 -9.53 -0.54
N GLY A 38 -4.46 -8.48 0.20
CA GLY A 38 -4.52 -7.15 -0.37
C GLY A 38 -4.33 -6.05 0.66
N GLY A 39 -4.75 -4.85 0.29
CA GLY A 39 -4.65 -3.67 1.14
C GLY A 39 -5.75 -2.66 0.88
N TYR A 40 -6.10 -1.94 1.93
CA TYR A 40 -6.98 -0.77 1.87
C TYR A 40 -6.14 0.50 1.93
N ALA A 41 -6.27 1.33 0.89
CA ALA A 41 -5.63 2.63 0.78
C ALA A 41 -6.67 3.73 1.03
N THR A 42 -6.41 4.59 2.01
CA THR A 42 -7.34 5.67 2.39
C THR A 42 -7.26 6.89 1.49
N GLN A 43 -6.23 6.93 0.65
CA GLN A 43 -5.92 8.03 -0.24
C GLN A 43 -5.71 7.49 -1.67
N PRO A 44 -6.02 8.31 -2.67
CA PRO A 44 -5.76 8.03 -4.09
C PRO A 44 -4.29 7.68 -4.38
N TRP A 45 -4.08 6.81 -5.36
CA TRP A 45 -2.73 6.41 -5.80
C TRP A 45 -2.04 7.55 -6.55
N ARG A 46 -0.73 7.68 -6.34
CA ARG A 46 0.13 8.69 -6.98
C ARG A 46 1.24 8.04 -7.80
N HIS A 47 1.90 8.74 -8.71
CA HIS A 47 3.03 8.17 -9.47
C HIS A 47 4.35 8.91 -9.19
N ASP A 48 4.37 9.84 -8.24
CA ASP A 48 5.52 10.70 -7.92
C ASP A 48 6.64 10.01 -7.11
N GLY A 49 6.45 8.75 -6.72
CA GLY A 49 7.42 7.99 -5.93
C GLY A 49 7.52 8.42 -4.46
N THR A 50 6.68 9.36 -4.01
CA THR A 50 6.62 9.84 -2.64
C THR A 50 5.73 8.95 -1.78
N THR A 51 5.93 9.01 -0.45
CA THR A 51 5.10 8.27 0.50
C THR A 51 3.85 9.05 0.86
N PHE A 52 2.71 8.36 0.96
CA PHE A 52 1.42 8.94 1.30
C PHE A 52 0.56 7.95 2.11
N GLY A 53 -0.70 8.28 2.36
CA GLY A 53 -1.62 7.48 3.18
C GLY A 53 -1.54 7.82 4.68
N ASP A 54 -2.37 7.14 5.47
CA ASP A 54 -2.46 7.36 6.92
C ASP A 54 -2.71 6.06 7.70
N ALA A 55 -2.76 6.13 9.03
CA ALA A 55 -2.87 4.96 9.90
C ALA A 55 -4.19 4.16 9.75
N ARG A 56 -5.18 4.66 8.99
CA ARG A 56 -6.40 3.90 8.66
C ARG A 56 -6.16 2.92 7.51
N CYS A 57 -5.06 3.04 6.76
CA CYS A 57 -4.65 2.01 5.81
C CYS A 57 -4.37 0.69 6.55
N PHE A 58 -4.67 -0.43 5.90
CA PHE A 58 -4.37 -1.75 6.46
C PHE A 58 -4.12 -2.76 5.34
N LEU A 59 -3.31 -3.77 5.63
CA LEU A 59 -3.23 -4.98 4.83
C LEU A 59 -4.26 -5.99 5.34
N PHE A 60 -4.63 -6.94 4.50
CA PHE A 60 -5.49 -8.05 4.89
C PHE A 60 -5.10 -9.31 4.13
N SER A 61 -5.46 -10.47 4.70
CA SER A 61 -5.39 -11.75 4.00
C SER A 61 -6.72 -12.48 4.19
N ILE A 62 -7.45 -12.66 3.09
CA ILE A 62 -8.71 -13.41 3.08
C ILE A 62 -8.42 -14.89 3.32
N SER A 63 -7.36 -15.42 2.71
CA SER A 63 -6.98 -16.83 2.87
C SER A 63 -6.58 -17.22 4.28
N ASN A 64 -6.21 -16.26 5.13
CA ASN A 64 -5.87 -16.51 6.53
C ASN A 64 -6.86 -15.85 7.51
N ASP A 65 -7.94 -15.21 7.01
CA ASP A 65 -8.93 -14.49 7.81
C ASP A 65 -8.33 -13.47 8.79
N ILE A 66 -7.44 -12.61 8.29
CA ILE A 66 -6.73 -11.61 9.12
C ILE A 66 -6.77 -10.20 8.53
N LYS A 67 -6.90 -9.23 9.44
CA LYS A 67 -6.61 -7.81 9.22
C LYS A 67 -5.25 -7.49 9.85
N ILE A 68 -4.41 -6.78 9.10
CA ILE A 68 -3.04 -6.45 9.47
C ILE A 68 -2.93 -4.91 9.54
N PRO A 69 -3.04 -4.32 10.73
CA PRO A 69 -3.07 -2.86 10.88
C PRO A 69 -1.70 -2.22 10.65
N PHE A 70 -1.70 -0.96 10.23
CA PHE A 70 -0.52 -0.11 10.31
C PHE A 70 -0.14 0.12 11.78
N HIS A 71 1.11 -0.11 12.14
CA HIS A 71 1.62 0.12 13.50
C HIS A 71 2.80 1.08 13.56
N GLY A 72 3.28 1.59 12.41
CA GLY A 72 4.32 2.62 12.34
C GLY A 72 5.64 2.29 13.06
N ARG A 73 6.00 0.99 13.20
CA ARG A 73 7.20 0.59 13.96
C ARG A 73 8.44 0.76 13.09
N GLN A 74 9.05 1.94 13.13
CA GLN A 74 10.46 2.04 12.75
C GLN A 74 11.32 1.37 13.83
N THR A 75 12.08 0.33 13.46
CA THR A 75 13.22 -0.13 14.27
C THR A 75 14.54 0.10 13.55
N LEU A 76 14.53 0.79 12.40
CA LEU A 76 15.77 1.22 11.80
C LEU A 76 16.30 2.40 12.62
N PRO A 77 17.55 2.35 13.10
CA PRO A 77 18.21 3.55 13.56
C PRO A 77 18.13 4.58 12.42
N PRO A 78 17.97 5.88 12.72
CA PRO A 78 18.10 6.90 11.69
C PRO A 78 19.38 6.64 10.91
N PRO A 79 19.37 6.76 9.56
CA PRO A 79 20.58 6.59 8.79
C PRO A 79 21.68 7.47 9.42
N PRO A 80 22.95 6.99 9.48
CA PRO A 80 24.05 7.79 9.99
C PRO A 80 23.97 9.16 9.32
N GLN A 81 23.98 10.23 10.11
CA GLN A 81 23.77 11.61 9.70
C GLN A 81 24.58 11.87 8.41
N VAL A 82 23.92 11.78 7.27
CA VAL A 82 24.49 12.25 6.02
C VAL A 82 24.36 13.75 6.14
N GLU A 83 25.50 14.44 6.13
CA GLU A 83 25.56 15.89 6.25
C GLU A 83 24.49 16.55 5.39
N GLU A 84 23.80 17.51 5.99
CA GLU A 84 22.74 18.30 5.39
C GLU A 84 23.22 18.91 4.07
N ASN A 85 22.94 18.25 2.95
CA ASN A 85 22.98 18.88 1.64
C ASN A 85 21.59 19.44 1.35
N GLU A 86 21.56 20.64 0.76
CA GLU A 86 20.54 21.71 0.77
C GLU A 86 19.06 21.37 0.44
N ASP A 87 18.70 20.11 0.25
CA ASP A 87 17.33 19.66 -0.03
C ASP A 87 16.58 19.16 1.22
N GLY A 88 16.52 20.00 2.25
CA GLY A 88 15.58 19.89 3.37
C GLY A 88 15.68 18.67 4.30
N PRO A 89 14.98 18.68 5.45
CA PRO A 89 14.97 17.56 6.37
C PRO A 89 14.27 16.35 5.71
N ARG A 90 15.00 15.25 5.52
CA ARG A 90 14.38 13.93 5.26
C ARG A 90 13.56 13.57 6.50
N LEU A 91 12.29 13.92 6.50
CA LEU A 91 11.34 13.44 7.48
C LEU A 91 11.43 11.90 7.49
N PRO A 92 11.33 11.24 8.66
CA PRO A 92 11.15 9.79 8.71
C PRO A 92 9.79 9.53 8.07
N ALA A 93 9.78 9.31 6.76
CA ALA A 93 8.59 9.00 6.02
C ALA A 93 8.02 7.71 6.63
N PHE A 94 6.94 7.84 7.38
CA PHE A 94 6.11 6.70 7.73
C PHE A 94 5.59 6.15 6.41
N GLY A 95 6.31 5.21 5.83
CA GLY A 95 5.94 4.60 4.56
C GLY A 95 4.71 3.75 4.76
N VAL A 96 3.53 4.38 4.74
CA VAL A 96 2.23 3.71 4.76
C VAL A 96 1.94 3.19 3.37
N LEU A 97 1.95 4.08 2.38
CA LEU A 97 1.84 3.77 0.96
C LEU A 97 2.96 4.46 0.20
N ARG A 98 3.34 3.88 -0.94
CA ARG A 98 4.22 4.49 -1.93
C ARG A 98 3.86 3.93 -3.29
N SER A 99 3.89 4.76 -4.31
CA SER A 99 3.75 4.29 -5.68
C SER A 99 4.54 5.16 -6.65
N SER A 100 5.02 4.53 -7.70
CA SER A 100 5.79 5.11 -8.80
C SER A 100 5.45 4.37 -10.09
N ASP A 101 5.99 4.82 -11.22
CA ASP A 101 5.81 4.17 -12.52
C ASP A 101 6.18 2.67 -12.53
N ASN A 102 7.04 2.25 -11.59
CA ASN A 102 7.56 0.88 -11.56
C ASN A 102 7.01 0.03 -10.42
N SER A 103 6.26 0.60 -9.47
CA SER A 103 5.82 -0.17 -8.30
C SER A 103 4.65 0.45 -7.55
N LEU A 104 3.85 -0.41 -6.93
CA LEU A 104 2.84 -0.08 -5.94
C LEU A 104 3.20 -0.77 -4.63
N GLN A 105 3.18 -0.02 -3.53
CA GLN A 105 3.73 -0.50 -2.27
C GLN A 105 2.85 -0.10 -1.08
N PHE A 106 2.54 -1.09 -0.24
CA PHE A 106 2.06 -0.89 1.12
C PHE A 106 3.22 -1.14 2.08
N GLY A 107 3.44 -0.19 2.97
CA GLY A 107 4.49 -0.29 3.97
C GLY A 107 5.85 0.05 3.41
N VAL A 108 6.93 -0.15 4.17
CA VAL A 108 8.30 0.04 3.63
C VAL A 108 8.75 -1.19 2.83
N LYS A 109 8.31 -2.39 3.23
CA LYS A 109 8.58 -3.68 2.57
C LYS A 109 7.44 -4.68 2.70
N ASP A 110 6.34 -4.29 3.33
CA ASP A 110 5.31 -5.21 3.80
C ASP A 110 4.58 -5.87 2.63
N LEU A 111 4.28 -5.11 1.57
CA LEU A 111 3.80 -5.62 0.29
C LEU A 111 4.27 -4.70 -0.84
N VAL A 112 5.00 -5.26 -1.80
CA VAL A 112 5.55 -4.55 -2.97
C VAL A 112 5.11 -5.27 -4.24
N LEU A 113 4.36 -4.58 -5.09
CA LEU A 113 4.00 -5.02 -6.43
C LEU A 113 4.86 -4.26 -7.44
N ASN A 114 5.61 -4.99 -8.26
CA ASN A 114 6.34 -4.39 -9.37
C ASN A 114 5.41 -4.23 -10.59
N ALA A 115 5.69 -3.28 -11.48
CA ALA A 115 4.84 -2.96 -12.63
C ALA A 115 4.60 -4.16 -13.58
N ASN A 116 5.55 -5.09 -13.66
CA ASN A 116 5.41 -6.30 -14.47
C ASN A 116 4.60 -7.42 -13.77
N LEU A 117 4.25 -7.24 -12.49
CA LEU A 117 3.53 -8.17 -11.63
C LEU A 117 4.15 -9.58 -11.51
N ASN A 118 5.37 -9.78 -11.99
CA ASN A 118 6.06 -11.08 -12.02
C ASN A 118 7.07 -11.25 -10.89
N GLU A 119 7.56 -10.14 -10.34
CA GLU A 119 8.57 -10.12 -9.29
C GLU A 119 8.08 -9.31 -8.09
N CYS A 120 6.94 -9.69 -7.53
CA CYS A 120 6.38 -9.03 -6.34
C CYS A 120 6.97 -9.63 -5.06
N SER A 121 6.84 -8.95 -3.94
CA SER A 121 7.33 -9.44 -2.64
C SER A 121 6.47 -9.00 -1.47
N SER A 122 6.55 -9.76 -0.37
CA SER A 122 5.94 -9.39 0.91
C SER A 122 6.82 -9.78 2.08
N GLU A 123 7.06 -8.85 3.00
CA GLU A 123 7.69 -9.11 4.29
C GLU A 123 7.08 -8.20 5.36
N LEU A 124 6.15 -8.74 6.14
CA LEU A 124 5.46 -8.01 7.19
C LEU A 124 6.41 -7.59 8.34
N GLU A 125 5.88 -6.77 9.23
CA GLU A 125 6.49 -6.24 10.45
C GLU A 125 7.45 -5.06 10.23
N TYR A 126 7.39 -4.38 9.08
CA TYR A 126 8.05 -3.08 8.90
C TYR A 126 7.08 -1.95 9.24
N SER A 127 6.03 -1.79 8.47
CA SER A 127 4.97 -0.80 8.69
C SER A 127 3.67 -1.43 9.19
N PHE A 128 3.40 -2.65 8.74
CA PHE A 128 2.16 -3.39 8.98
C PHE A 128 2.51 -4.72 9.66
N GLY A 129 1.72 -5.13 10.66
CA GLY A 129 2.13 -6.29 11.45
C GLY A 129 1.06 -6.84 12.37
N VAL A 130 1.27 -8.10 12.72
CA VAL A 130 0.44 -8.91 13.62
C VAL A 130 1.26 -9.50 14.77
N GLY A 131 2.52 -9.06 14.94
CA GLY A 131 3.40 -9.48 16.02
C GLY A 131 4.31 -10.66 15.68
N LEU A 132 4.59 -10.89 14.39
CA LEU A 132 5.61 -11.83 13.96
C LEU A 132 7.02 -11.27 14.23
N ALA A 133 8.03 -12.15 14.21
CA ALA A 133 9.41 -11.70 14.23
C ALA A 133 9.78 -11.16 12.84
N ARG A 134 10.29 -9.93 12.76
CA ARG A 134 10.75 -9.35 11.49
C ARG A 134 11.84 -10.22 10.86
N GLY A 135 11.75 -10.43 9.55
CA GLY A 135 12.67 -11.29 8.79
C GLY A 135 12.47 -12.78 9.03
N SER A 136 11.48 -13.20 9.83
CA SER A 136 11.16 -14.61 9.99
C SER A 136 10.54 -15.18 8.72
N LYS A 137 10.52 -16.52 8.64
CA LYS A 137 9.85 -17.20 7.54
C LYS A 137 8.38 -16.82 7.49
N GLU A 138 7.71 -16.77 8.65
CA GLU A 138 6.30 -16.43 8.78
C GLU A 138 6.01 -15.02 8.28
N SER A 139 6.83 -14.02 8.63
CA SER A 139 6.62 -12.63 8.18
C SER A 139 6.74 -12.50 6.66
N LYS A 140 7.54 -13.35 6.02
CA LYS A 140 7.79 -13.39 4.57
C LYS A 140 6.73 -14.14 3.77
N ILE A 141 6.08 -15.15 4.36
CA ILE A 141 5.16 -16.03 3.61
C ILE A 141 3.68 -15.84 3.97
N LEU A 142 3.35 -15.04 5.00
CA LEU A 142 1.98 -14.95 5.51
C LEU A 142 0.96 -14.58 4.42
N LEU A 143 1.29 -13.60 3.57
CA LEU A 143 0.37 -13.10 2.53
C LEU A 143 0.30 -14.05 1.33
N ALA A 144 1.41 -14.22 0.63
CA ALA A 144 1.45 -14.87 -0.68
C ALA A 144 1.92 -16.34 -0.65
N GLY A 145 2.21 -16.90 0.52
CA GLY A 145 2.79 -18.25 0.65
C GLY A 145 4.28 -18.34 0.29
N SER A 146 4.88 -17.26 -0.22
CA SER A 146 6.30 -17.12 -0.55
C SER A 146 6.75 -15.66 -0.38
N GLU A 147 8.06 -15.46 -0.13
CA GLU A 147 8.65 -14.11 0.01
C GLU A 147 8.56 -13.30 -1.29
N THR A 148 8.80 -13.97 -2.42
CA THR A 148 8.64 -13.43 -3.77
C THR A 148 7.56 -14.21 -4.51
N PHE A 149 6.75 -13.53 -5.31
CA PHE A 149 5.63 -14.14 -6.01
C PHE A 149 5.28 -13.43 -7.32
N GLN A 150 4.65 -14.18 -8.22
CA GLN A 150 3.96 -13.65 -9.39
C GLN A 150 2.47 -13.50 -9.05
N VAL A 151 1.86 -12.42 -9.53
CA VAL A 151 0.42 -12.19 -9.37
C VAL A 151 -0.34 -13.00 -10.42
N ASP A 152 -1.30 -13.80 -9.98
CA ASP A 152 -2.22 -14.54 -10.84
C ASP A 152 -3.39 -13.65 -11.29
N GLU A 153 -3.89 -12.80 -10.40
CA GLU A 153 -5.04 -11.91 -10.61
C GLU A 153 -4.97 -10.71 -9.67
N ILE A 154 -5.45 -9.56 -10.15
CA ILE A 154 -5.47 -8.30 -9.39
C ILE A 154 -6.75 -7.53 -9.70
N GLU A 155 -7.37 -6.99 -8.65
CA GLU A 155 -8.53 -6.12 -8.75
C GLU A 155 -8.31 -4.88 -7.89
N LEU A 156 -8.74 -3.72 -8.39
CA LEU A 156 -8.73 -2.46 -7.65
C LEU A 156 -10.15 -1.92 -7.61
N TRP A 157 -10.68 -1.78 -6.40
CA TRP A 157 -12.04 -1.32 -6.15
C TRP A 157 -12.02 0.04 -5.48
N ALA A 158 -12.79 0.98 -6.01
CA ALA A 158 -13.03 2.25 -5.36
C ALA A 158 -14.18 2.15 -4.36
N ILE A 159 -14.04 2.85 -3.22
CA ILE A 159 -15.06 2.91 -2.17
C ILE A 159 -15.74 4.27 -2.25
N LEU A 160 -16.96 4.27 -2.77
CA LEU A 160 -17.79 5.47 -2.86
C LEU A 160 -18.58 5.63 -1.56
N ASP A 161 -18.46 6.80 -0.93
CA ASP A 161 -19.40 7.19 0.12
C ASP A 161 -20.77 7.43 -0.52
N LYS A 162 -21.82 6.90 0.12
CA LYS A 162 -23.22 7.05 -0.32
C LYS A 162 -23.87 8.26 0.31
#